data_AF-A0A7S3HS29-F1
#
_entry.id   AF-A0A7S3HS29-F1
#
_cell.length_a   1.000
_cell.length_b   1.000
_cell.length_c   1.000
_cell.angle_alpha   90.00
_cell.angle_beta   90.00
_cell.angle_gamma   90.00
#
_symmetry.space_group_name_H-M   'P 1'
#
loop_
_entity.id
_entity.type
_entity.pdbx_description
1 polymer ?
#
loop_
_entity_poly.entity_id
_entity_poly.type
_entity_poly.pdbx_seq_one_letter_code
_entity_poly.pdbx_strand_id
1 'polypeptide(L)'
;MLKEAGKEQARMDILLHLRAPGPLSRMLLAGTQATLGHGFLIAHQVSPSFCHWFSGYVEEESIKAYAKLIEEIDADRLQSFAKAEAPAAAREHYGLPEGAPLREVFKCILAEGMLSR
;
A
#
# COMPACT_ATOMS: atom_id res chain seq x y z
N MET A 1 -0.65 -14.42 6.86
CA MET A 1 0.74 -14.24 7.36
C MET A 1 1.79 -14.33 6.26
N LEU A 2 2.19 -15.51 5.73
CA LEU A 2 3.21 -15.58 4.67
C LEU A 2 2.76 -14.97 3.33
N LYS A 3 1.48 -15.17 2.96
CA LYS A 3 0.86 -14.53 1.79
C LYS A 3 0.76 -13.00 1.96
N GLU A 4 0.30 -12.54 3.12
CA GLU A 4 0.29 -11.11 3.49
C GLU A 4 1.67 -10.47 3.37
N ALA A 5 2.69 -11.10 3.99
CA ALA A 5 4.04 -10.58 3.99
C ALA A 5 4.64 -10.51 2.58
N GLY A 6 4.34 -11.52 1.73
CA GLY A 6 4.73 -11.49 0.31
C GLY A 6 4.04 -10.37 -0.48
N LYS A 7 2.75 -10.12 -0.20
CA LYS A 7 1.97 -9.03 -0.80
C LYS A 7 2.54 -7.66 -0.42
N GLU A 8 2.85 -7.44 0.85
CA GLU A 8 3.48 -6.20 1.32
C GLU A 8 4.89 -6.02 0.77
N GLN A 9 5.68 -7.09 0.65
CA GLN A 9 7.02 -7.05 0.07
C GLN A 9 6.98 -6.66 -1.42
N ALA A 10 6.03 -7.19 -2.19
CA ALA A 10 5.84 -6.82 -3.60
C ALA A 10 5.46 -5.34 -3.75
N ARG A 11 4.61 -4.81 -2.87
CA ARG A 11 4.23 -3.39 -2.85
C ARG A 11 5.43 -2.48 -2.62
N MET A 12 6.34 -2.87 -1.73
CA MET A 12 7.52 -2.08 -1.39
C MET A 12 8.54 -2.04 -2.54
N ASP A 13 8.70 -3.15 -3.27
CA ASP A 13 9.59 -3.24 -4.44
C ASP A 13 9.14 -2.29 -5.59
N ILE A 14 7.84 -2.24 -5.85
CA ILE A 14 7.24 -1.35 -6.85
C ILE A 14 7.50 0.12 -6.50
N LEU A 15 7.38 0.50 -5.23
CA LEU A 15 7.61 1.86 -4.75
C LEU A 15 9.08 2.28 -4.88
N LEU A 16 10.02 1.36 -4.63
CA LEU A 16 11.45 1.62 -4.77
C LEU A 16 11.89 1.80 -6.23
N HIS A 17 11.29 1.04 -7.16
CA HIS A 17 11.51 1.21 -8.60
C HIS A 17 10.98 2.54 -9.14
N LEU A 18 9.92 3.10 -8.55
CA LEU A 18 9.36 4.38 -8.98
C LEU A 18 10.19 5.60 -8.56
N ARG A 19 10.95 5.52 -7.45
CA ARG A 19 11.69 6.67 -6.92
C ARG A 19 12.92 6.23 -6.15
N ALA A 20 14.10 6.40 -6.75
CA ALA A 20 15.37 6.22 -6.04
C ALA A 20 15.48 7.23 -4.87
N PRO A 21 15.45 6.78 -3.61
CA PRO A 21 15.50 7.70 -2.49
C PRO A 21 16.93 8.21 -2.31
N GLY A 22 17.10 9.53 -2.24
CA GLY A 22 18.38 10.16 -1.91
C GLY A 22 18.90 9.75 -0.52
N PRO A 23 20.17 10.02 -0.20
CA PRO A 23 20.79 9.60 1.07
C PRO A 23 20.06 10.15 2.31
N LEU A 24 19.53 11.39 2.25
CA LEU A 24 18.78 11.99 3.35
C LEU A 24 17.43 11.31 3.57
N SER A 25 16.68 11.01 2.51
CA SER A 25 15.39 10.31 2.63
C SER A 25 15.58 8.86 3.08
N ARG A 26 16.69 8.20 2.70
CA ARG A 26 17.08 6.89 3.25
C ARG A 26 17.35 6.92 4.75
N MET A 27 18.06 7.94 5.24
CA MET A 27 18.31 8.11 6.69
C MET A 27 16.99 8.35 7.45
N LEU A 28 16.11 9.19 6.91
CA LEU A 28 14.81 9.45 7.50
C LEU A 28 13.92 8.19 7.48
N LEU A 29 13.93 7.43 6.39
CA LEU A 29 13.20 6.18 6.26
C LEU A 29 13.72 5.15 7.26
N ALA A 30 15.04 5.01 7.42
CA ALA A 30 15.65 4.12 8.40
C ALA A 30 15.27 4.50 9.84
N GLY A 31 15.29 5.79 10.18
CA GLY A 31 14.85 6.28 11.49
C GLY A 31 13.36 6.02 11.74
N THR A 32 12.52 6.24 10.73
CA THR A 32 11.08 5.97 10.79
C THR A 32 10.80 4.49 10.98
N GLN A 33 11.48 3.64 10.20
CA GLN A 33 11.35 2.19 10.26
C GLN A 33 11.84 1.63 11.60
N ALA A 34 12.93 2.17 12.16
CA ALA A 34 13.42 1.79 13.48
C ALA A 34 12.43 2.18 14.59
N THR A 35 11.88 3.39 14.53
CA THR A 35 10.95 3.90 15.56
C THR A 35 9.61 3.17 15.52
N LEU A 36 9.01 3.04 14.33
CA LEU A 36 7.76 2.31 14.17
C LEU A 36 7.93 0.82 14.44
N GLY A 37 9.02 0.21 13.96
CA GLY A 37 9.30 -1.20 14.18
C GLY A 37 9.44 -1.55 15.65
N HIS A 38 10.30 -0.83 16.40
CA HIS A 38 10.47 -1.07 17.84
C HIS A 38 9.22 -0.70 18.64
N GLY A 39 8.54 0.39 18.29
CA GLY A 39 7.30 0.81 18.94
C GLY A 39 6.19 -0.24 18.78
N PHE A 40 6.04 -0.82 17.58
CA PHE A 40 5.05 -1.86 17.33
C PHE A 40 5.41 -3.17 18.04
N LEU A 41 6.69 -3.50 18.14
CA LEU A 41 7.17 -4.69 18.86
C LEU A 41 6.87 -4.58 20.37
N ILE A 42 7.11 -3.41 20.96
CA ILE A 42 6.77 -3.12 22.37
C ILE A 42 5.25 -3.14 22.57
N ALA A 43 4.49 -2.49 21.69
CA ALA A 43 3.03 -2.49 21.74
C ALA A 43 2.46 -3.92 21.67
N HIS A 44 3.06 -4.78 20.85
CA HIS A 44 2.66 -6.17 20.72
C HIS A 44 2.95 -7.00 21.98
N GLN A 45 4.08 -6.76 22.65
CA GLN A 45 4.42 -7.41 23.91
C GLN A 45 3.49 -6.97 25.06
N VAL A 46 3.04 -5.71 25.05
CA VAL A 46 2.14 -5.18 26.10
C VAL A 46 0.70 -5.62 25.87
N SER A 47 0.20 -5.59 24.63
CA SER A 47 -1.15 -6.02 24.31
C SER A 47 -1.28 -6.48 22.86
N PRO A 48 -1.21 -7.80 22.59
CA PRO A 48 -1.45 -8.33 21.25
C PRO A 48 -2.88 -8.01 20.76
N SER A 49 -3.86 -7.92 21.67
CA SER A 49 -5.25 -7.55 21.35
C SER A 49 -5.37 -6.12 20.81
N PHE A 50 -4.60 -5.17 21.35
CA PHE A 50 -4.57 -3.80 20.83
C PHE A 50 -3.98 -3.75 19.42
N CYS A 51 -2.91 -4.50 19.15
CA CYS A 51 -2.32 -4.59 17.81
C CYS A 51 -3.30 -5.14 16.78
N HIS A 52 -4.04 -6.21 17.11
CA HIS A 52 -5.06 -6.77 16.20
C HIS A 52 -6.18 -5.77 15.91
N TRP A 53 -6.70 -5.12 16.95
CA TRP A 53 -7.72 -4.07 16.79
C TRP A 53 -7.22 -2.89 15.93
N PHE A 54 -6.01 -2.41 16.22
CA PHE A 54 -5.42 -1.29 15.47
C PHE A 54 -5.18 -1.65 14.00
N SER A 55 -4.68 -2.86 13.71
CA SER A 55 -4.49 -3.32 12.33
C SER A 55 -5.80 -3.37 11.55
N GLY A 56 -6.89 -3.85 12.15
CA GLY A 56 -8.21 -3.84 11.53
C GLY A 56 -8.75 -2.43 11.29
N TYR A 57 -8.48 -1.49 12.20
CA TYR A 57 -8.84 -0.09 12.02
C TYR A 57 -8.08 0.55 10.85
N VAL A 58 -6.77 0.30 10.75
CA VAL A 58 -5.94 0.79 9.64
C VAL A 58 -6.40 0.21 8.30
N GLU A 59 -6.77 -1.08 8.27
CA GLU A 59 -7.31 -1.73 7.07
C GLU A 59 -8.63 -1.08 6.63
N GLU A 60 -9.53 -0.80 7.58
CA GLU A 60 -10.80 -0.12 7.28
C GLU A 60 -10.59 1.29 6.73
N GLU A 61 -9.70 2.07 7.33
CA GLU A 61 -9.36 3.40 6.83
C GLU A 61 -8.66 3.34 5.47
N SER A 62 -7.84 2.32 5.23
CA SER A 62 -7.20 2.09 3.92
C SER A 62 -8.24 1.83 2.83
N ILE A 63 -9.25 0.99 3.09
CA ILE A 63 -10.36 0.71 2.16
C ILE A 63 -11.11 2.00 1.81
N LYS A 64 -11.49 2.80 2.82
CA LYS A 64 -12.17 4.09 2.61
C LYS A 64 -11.32 5.07 1.79
N ALA A 65 -10.03 5.14 2.09
CA ALA A 65 -9.10 5.99 1.36
C ALA A 65 -8.96 5.57 -0.11
N TYR A 66 -8.87 4.27 -0.40
CA TYR A 66 -8.80 3.76 -1.77
C TYR A 66 -10.11 3.98 -2.55
N ALA A 67 -11.27 3.77 -1.93
CA ALA A 67 -12.56 4.07 -2.55
C ALA A 67 -12.64 5.56 -2.94
N LYS A 68 -12.30 6.46 -2.01
CA LYS A 68 -12.25 7.90 -2.26
C LYS A 68 -11.23 8.26 -3.34
N LEU A 69 -10.06 7.62 -3.35
CA LEU A 69 -9.05 7.84 -4.37
C LEU A 69 -9.57 7.51 -5.78
N ILE A 70 -10.27 6.38 -5.92
CA ILE A 70 -10.88 5.97 -7.20
C ILE A 70 -11.95 6.97 -7.63
N GLU A 71 -12.79 7.44 -6.71
CA GLU A 71 -13.78 8.50 -7.01
C GLU A 71 -13.14 9.80 -7.48
N GLU A 72 -12.04 10.24 -6.84
CA GLU A 72 -11.29 11.43 -7.22
C GLU A 72 -10.59 11.29 -8.58
N ILE A 73 -10.15 10.08 -8.92
CA ILE A 73 -9.61 9.74 -10.25
C ILE A 73 -10.74 9.78 -11.29
N ASP A 74 -11.90 9.20 -10.99
CA ASP A 74 -13.07 9.17 -11.90
C ASP A 74 -13.69 10.57 -12.10
N ALA A 75 -13.55 11.46 -11.12
CA ALA A 75 -13.92 12.87 -11.20
C ALA A 75 -12.91 13.76 -11.97
N ASP A 76 -11.88 13.15 -12.59
CA ASP A 76 -10.77 13.82 -13.30
C ASP A 76 -9.98 14.84 -12.45
N ARG A 77 -10.10 14.79 -11.12
CA ARG A 77 -9.39 15.69 -10.20
C ARG A 77 -7.92 15.30 -10.00
N LEU A 78 -7.58 14.05 -10.32
CA LEU A 78 -6.24 13.46 -10.21
C LEU A 78 -5.69 13.02 -11.57
N GLN A 79 -5.58 13.95 -12.52
CA GLN A 79 -5.08 13.67 -13.88
C GLN A 79 -3.70 13.01 -13.93
N SER A 80 -2.83 13.30 -12.95
CA SER A 80 -1.51 12.67 -12.84
C SER A 80 -1.57 11.17 -12.58
N PHE A 81 -2.59 10.70 -11.86
CA PHE A 81 -2.81 9.28 -11.58
C PHE A 81 -3.63 8.61 -12.67
N ALA A 82 -4.56 9.34 -13.30
CA ALA A 82 -5.34 8.84 -14.44
C ALA A 82 -4.46 8.56 -15.68
N LYS A 83 -3.43 9.39 -15.90
CA LYS A 83 -2.45 9.23 -17.00
C LYS A 83 -1.28 8.32 -16.65
N ALA A 84 -1.15 7.89 -15.40
CA ALA A 84 -0.07 7.00 -14.98
C ALA A 84 -0.40 5.56 -15.40
N GLU A 85 0.54 4.91 -16.07
CA GLU A 85 0.45 3.49 -16.36
C GLU A 85 0.77 2.65 -15.12
N ALA A 86 0.12 1.50 -15.01
CA ALA A 86 0.41 0.54 -13.95
C ALA A 86 1.87 0.06 -14.06
N PRO A 87 2.64 0.07 -12.95
CA PRO A 87 4.00 -0.46 -12.92
C PRO A 87 4.03 -1.93 -13.36
N ALA A 88 5.06 -2.34 -14.09
CA ALA A 88 5.16 -3.69 -14.65
C ALA A 88 4.96 -4.80 -13.59
N ALA A 89 5.55 -4.65 -12.41
CA ALA A 89 5.38 -5.59 -11.30
C ALA A 89 3.95 -5.64 -10.73
N ALA A 90 3.20 -4.54 -10.75
CA ALA A 90 1.79 -4.54 -10.36
C ALA A 90 0.93 -5.25 -11.41
N ARG A 91 1.23 -5.05 -12.70
CA ARG A 91 0.52 -5.73 -13.80
C ARG A 91 0.72 -7.23 -13.74
N GLU A 92 1.95 -7.69 -13.52
CA GLU A 92 2.28 -9.11 -13.40
C GLU A 92 1.60 -9.75 -12.19
N HIS A 93 1.55 -9.05 -11.06
CA HIS A 93 0.92 -9.55 -9.84
C HIS A 93 -0.60 -9.74 -9.98
N TYR A 94 -1.29 -8.77 -10.57
CA TYR A 94 -2.74 -8.80 -10.73
C TYR A 94 -3.22 -9.36 -12.08
N GLY A 95 -2.30 -9.74 -12.97
CA GLY A 95 -2.63 -10.23 -14.31
C GLY A 95 -3.28 -9.18 -15.22
N LEU A 96 -2.90 -7.90 -15.07
CA LEU A 96 -3.46 -6.79 -15.86
C LEU A 96 -2.78 -6.69 -17.25
N PRO A 97 -3.51 -6.27 -18.29
CA PRO A 97 -2.95 -6.08 -19.63
C PRO A 97 -1.90 -4.96 -19.68
N GLU A 98 -1.02 -5.00 -20.69
CA GLU A 98 -0.04 -3.93 -20.90
C GLU A 98 -0.74 -2.60 -21.20
N GLY A 99 -0.27 -1.51 -20.57
CA GLY A 99 -0.89 -0.19 -20.66
C GLY A 99 -2.13 0.00 -19.78
N ALA A 100 -2.45 -0.95 -18.89
CA ALA A 100 -3.53 -0.75 -17.92
C ALA A 100 -3.30 0.51 -17.07
N PRO A 101 -4.32 1.37 -16.89
CA PRO A 101 -4.17 2.57 -16.09
C PRO A 101 -3.98 2.21 -14.62
N LEU A 102 -3.23 3.03 -13.89
CA LEU A 102 -2.95 2.82 -12.46
C LEU A 102 -4.23 2.68 -11.62
N ARG A 103 -5.34 3.26 -12.08
CA ARG A 103 -6.70 3.06 -11.53
C ARG A 103 -7.08 1.58 -11.36
N GLU A 104 -6.78 0.73 -12.33
CA GLU A 104 -7.16 -0.69 -12.27
C GLU A 104 -6.39 -1.44 -11.17
N VAL A 105 -5.15 -1.04 -10.91
CA VAL A 105 -4.37 -1.55 -9.77
C VAL A 105 -5.02 -1.18 -8.44
N PHE A 106 -5.47 0.07 -8.28
CA PHE A 106 -6.15 0.50 -7.05
C PHE A 106 -7.48 -0.23 -6.83
N LYS A 107 -8.22 -0.53 -7.90
CA LYS A 107 -9.44 -1.35 -7.80
C LYS A 107 -9.14 -2.77 -7.34
N CYS A 108 -8.09 -3.41 -7.86
CA CYS A 108 -7.68 -4.75 -7.42
C CYS A 108 -7.31 -4.75 -5.92
N ILE A 109 -6.53 -3.76 -5.46
CA ILE A 109 -6.17 -3.61 -4.04
C ILE A 109 -7.41 -3.42 -3.17
N LEU A 110 -8.36 -2.59 -3.61
CA LEU A 110 -9.61 -2.37 -2.89
C LEU A 110 -10.44 -3.67 -2.81
N ALA A 111 -10.58 -4.39 -3.91
CA ALA A 111 -11.33 -5.64 -3.98
C ALA A 111 -10.74 -6.70 -3.03
N GLU A 112 -9.41 -6.83 -3.00
CA GLU A 112 -8.74 -7.71 -2.04
C GLU A 112 -8.97 -7.31 -0.58
N GLY A 113 -8.88 -6.02 -0.27
CA GLY A 113 -9.15 -5.52 1.08
C GLY A 113 -10.59 -5.77 1.53
N MET A 114 -11.56 -5.68 0.62
CA MET A 114 -12.96 -5.99 0.91
C MET A 114 -13.22 -7.50 1.09
N LEU A 115 -12.48 -8.36 0.39
CA LEU A 115 -12.58 -9.82 0.50
C LEU A 115 -11.86 -10.38 1.75
N SER A 116 -10.93 -9.63 2.30
CA SER A 116 -10.16 -9.94 3.51
C SER A 116 -10.98 -9.76 4.82
N ARG A 117 -12.13 -9.07 4.74
CA ARG A 117 -13.09 -8.90 5.85
C ARG A 117 -13.95 -10.14 6.08
#